data_AF-A0A8I0H758-F1
#
_entry.id   AF-A0A8I0H758-F1
#
_cell.length_a   1.000
_cell.length_b   1.000
_cell.length_c   1.000
_cell.angle_alpha   90.00
_cell.angle_beta   90.00
_cell.angle_gamma   90.00
#
_symmetry.space_group_name_H-M   'P 1'
#
loop_
_entity.id
_entity.type
_entity.pdbx_description
1 polymer ?
#
loop_
_entity_poly.entity_id
_entity_poly.type
_entity_poly.pdbx_seq_one_letter_code
_entity_poly.pdbx_strand_id
1 'polypeptide(L)'
;FYINGQMFYEDIDLTQEQFYQKLKEGGEIKTSMPLVGDVTDKWDELLKEYDEIVYIPMSSGLSSSCETAYMLSQDYDGKVQVVNNQRISVTMR
;
A
#
# COMPACT_ATOMS: atom_id res chain seq x y z
N PHE A 1 -3.00 2.17 9.72
CA PHE A 1 -2.28 2.69 10.90
C PHE A 1 -2.45 1.74 12.07
N TYR A 2 -1.41 1.57 12.88
CA TYR A 2 -1.52 1.02 14.22
C TYR A 2 -1.39 2.18 15.21
N ILE A 3 -2.43 2.45 15.99
CA ILE A 3 -2.44 3.52 16.99
C ILE A 3 -2.69 2.88 18.35
N ASN A 4 -1.73 3.00 19.26
CA ASN A 4 -1.76 2.35 20.58
C ASN A 4 -2.04 0.84 20.50
N GLY A 5 -1.46 0.17 19.50
CA GLY A 5 -1.62 -1.28 19.28
C GLY A 5 -2.88 -1.71 18.53
N GLN A 6 -3.83 -0.80 18.25
CA GLN A 6 -5.03 -1.10 17.47
C GLN A 6 -4.85 -0.72 16.00
N MET A 7 -5.28 -1.60 15.09
CA MET A 7 -5.28 -1.36 13.65
C MET A 7 -6.46 -0.47 13.24
N PHE A 8 -6.18 0.46 12.32
CA PHE A 8 -7.12 1.37 11.68
C PHE A 8 -6.80 1.49 10.18
N TYR A 9 -7.82 1.54 9.34
CA TYR A 9 -7.74 1.81 7.91
C TYR A 9 -8.13 3.26 7.61
N GLU A 10 -7.24 3.97 6.92
CA GLU A 10 -7.47 5.35 6.50
C GLU A 10 -8.74 5.45 5.65
N ASP A 11 -9.54 6.48 5.92
CA ASP A 11 -10.82 6.78 5.25
C ASP A 11 -11.92 5.72 5.40
N ILE A 12 -11.67 4.62 6.12
CA ILE A 12 -12.66 3.57 6.43
C ILE A 12 -13.11 3.68 7.89
N ASP A 13 -12.17 3.53 8.82
CA ASP A 13 -12.44 3.56 10.26
C ASP A 13 -11.61 4.61 11.02
N LEU A 14 -10.85 5.41 10.27
CA LEU A 14 -10.06 6.52 10.79
C LEU A 14 -10.07 7.69 9.82
N THR A 15 -10.73 8.77 10.23
CA THR A 15 -10.70 10.03 9.48
C THR A 15 -9.40 10.79 9.75
N GLN A 16 -9.05 11.69 8.84
CA GLN A 16 -7.90 12.57 9.01
C GLN A 16 -7.97 13.41 10.31
N GLU A 17 -9.15 13.92 10.67
CA GLU A 17 -9.34 14.69 11.92
C GLU A 17 -9.07 13.81 13.16
N GLN A 18 -9.60 12.58 13.17
CA GLN A 18 -9.38 11.62 14.25
C GLN A 18 -7.91 11.22 14.35
N PHE A 19 -7.23 11.04 13.22
CA PHE A 19 -5.78 10.77 13.19
C PHE A 19 -5.01 11.92 13.86
N TYR A 20 -5.25 13.17 13.47
CA TYR A 20 -4.56 14.31 14.07
C TYR A 20 -4.89 14.52 15.55
N GLN A 21 -6.12 14.21 15.98
CA GLN A 21 -6.47 14.26 17.40
C GLN A 21 -5.66 13.23 18.20
N LYS A 22 -5.62 11.98 17.75
CA LYS A 22 -4.83 10.90 18.38
C LYS A 22 -3.32 11.23 18.40
N LEU A 23 -2.81 11.88 17.34
CA LEU A 23 -1.43 12.35 17.27
C LEU A 23 -1.14 13.44 18.32
N LYS A 24 -2.03 14.43 18.47
CA LYS A 24 -1.90 15.51 19.47
C LYS A 24 -1.95 14.99 20.90
N GLU A 25 -2.71 13.92 21.14
CA GLU A 25 -2.81 13.23 22.43
C GLU A 25 -1.57 12.38 22.76
N GLY A 26 -0.58 12.32 21.87
CA GLY A 26 0.66 11.58 22.08
C GLY A 26 0.53 10.07 21.87
N GLY A 27 -0.47 9.64 21.09
CA GLY A 27 -0.62 8.23 20.73
C GLY A 27 0.60 7.68 19.99
N GLU A 28 0.99 6.45 20.28
CA GLU A 28 2.03 5.74 19.53
C GLU A 28 1.47 5.35 18.16
N ILE A 29 1.96 5.97 17.09
CA ILE A 29 1.49 5.75 15.71
C ILE A 29 2.55 5.00 14.91
N LYS A 30 2.15 3.89 14.30
CA LYS A 30 2.94 3.14 13.32
C LYS A 30 2.13 2.97 12.03
N THR A 31 2.82 2.95 10.90
CA THR A 31 2.24 2.53 9.62
C THR A 31 2.54 1.05 9.38
N SER A 32 1.80 0.44 8.47
CA SER A 32 2.08 -0.90 7.97
C SER A 32 1.96 -0.88 6.46
N MET A 33 2.66 -1.82 5.81
CA MET A 33 2.40 -2.12 4.42
C MET A 33 1.03 -2.80 4.24
N PRO A 34 0.45 -2.80 3.02
CA PRO A 34 -0.73 -3.60 2.72
C PRO A 34 -0.46 -5.09 2.97
N LEU A 35 -1.52 -5.85 3.24
CA LEU A 35 -1.42 -7.30 3.33
C LEU A 35 -1.08 -7.86 1.96
N VAL A 36 -0.15 -8.81 1.92
CA VAL A 36 0.28 -9.46 0.68
C VAL A 36 -0.91 -10.08 -0.07
N GLY A 37 -1.80 -10.76 0.67
CA GLY A 37 -3.01 -11.37 0.11
C GLY A 37 -3.92 -10.35 -0.57
N ASP A 38 -4.19 -9.20 0.06
CA ASP A 38 -5.04 -8.16 -0.53
C ASP A 38 -4.49 -7.64 -1.87
N VAL A 39 -3.16 -7.57 -2.00
CA VAL A 39 -2.50 -7.13 -3.25
C VAL A 39 -2.64 -8.18 -4.34
N THR A 40 -2.31 -9.44 -4.04
CA THR A 40 -2.39 -10.53 -5.03
C THR A 40 -3.83 -10.84 -5.43
N ASP A 41 -4.75 -10.85 -4.47
CA ASP A 41 -6.18 -11.05 -4.74
C ASP A 41 -6.71 -9.96 -5.69
N LYS A 42 -6.24 -8.71 -5.53
CA LYS A 42 -6.64 -7.63 -6.43
C LYS A 42 -6.05 -7.77 -7.82
N TRP A 43 -4.80 -8.21 -7.95
CA TRP A 43 -4.20 -8.50 -9.26
C TRP A 43 -4.91 -9.65 -9.96
N ASP A 44 -5.21 -10.74 -9.24
CA ASP A 44 -5.94 -11.90 -9.75
C ASP A 44 -7.36 -11.53 -10.21
N GLU A 45 -8.03 -10.63 -9.50
CA GLU A 45 -9.33 -10.08 -9.90
C GLU A 45 -9.21 -9.30 -11.21
N LEU A 46 -8.27 -8.36 -11.29
CA LEU A 46 -8.09 -7.49 -12.46
C LEU A 46 -7.65 -8.28 -13.70
N LEU A 47 -6.78 -9.28 -13.55
CA LEU A 47 -6.30 -10.10 -14.67
C LEU A 47 -7.35 -11.05 -15.27
N LYS A 48 -8.56 -11.12 -14.68
CA LYS A 48 -9.72 -11.78 -15.33
C LYS A 48 -10.31 -10.92 -16.44
N GLU A 49 -10.16 -9.60 -16.35
CA GLU A 49 -10.76 -8.63 -17.26
C GLU A 49 -9.71 -7.90 -18.12
N TYR A 50 -8.48 -7.76 -17.62
CA TYR A 50 -7.38 -7.06 -18.26
C TYR A 50 -6.21 -7.98 -18.57
N ASP A 51 -5.45 -7.69 -19.62
CA ASP A 51 -4.31 -8.51 -20.04
C ASP A 51 -3.08 -8.34 -19.13
N GLU A 52 -2.83 -7.10 -18.68
CA GLU A 52 -1.64 -6.70 -17.92
C GLU A 52 -1.95 -5.58 -16.90
N ILE A 53 -1.11 -5.48 -15.86
CA ILE A 53 -1.20 -4.51 -14.77
C ILE A 53 0.12 -3.73 -14.68
N VAL A 54 0.01 -2.41 -14.61
CA VAL A 54 1.09 -1.53 -14.15
C VAL A 54 0.79 -1.14 -12.70
N TYR A 55 1.58 -1.67 -11.77
CA TYR A 55 1.45 -1.36 -10.35
C TYR A 55 2.52 -0.34 -9.94
N ILE A 56 2.08 0.84 -9.50
CA ILE A 56 2.96 1.92 -9.05
C ILE A 56 2.85 1.99 -7.52
N PRO A 57 3.73 1.35 -6.73
CA PRO A 57 3.77 1.49 -5.28
C PRO A 57 4.47 2.79 -4.85
N MET A 58 4.28 3.16 -3.58
CA MET A 58 5.04 4.27 -2.99
C MET A 58 6.54 3.97 -3.02
N SER A 59 7.36 5.03 -3.01
CA SER A 59 8.82 4.94 -3.11
C SER A 59 9.43 3.83 -2.26
N SER A 60 10.26 2.99 -2.89
CA SER A 60 11.11 2.00 -2.22
C SER A 60 11.99 2.59 -1.10
N GLY A 61 12.37 3.86 -1.20
CA GLY A 61 13.14 4.55 -0.15
C GLY A 61 12.33 4.86 1.11
N LEU A 62 11.00 4.70 1.07
CA LEU A 62 10.08 4.98 2.17
C LEU A 62 9.39 3.73 2.69
N SER A 63 9.22 2.70 1.85
CA SER A 63 8.49 1.48 2.22
C SER A 63 9.00 0.26 1.45
N SER A 64 9.16 -0.86 2.17
CA SER A 64 9.45 -2.18 1.59
C SER A 64 8.27 -2.79 0.82
N SER A 65 7.11 -2.12 0.80
CA SER A 65 5.96 -2.54 0.00
C SER A 65 6.29 -2.58 -1.50
N CYS A 66 7.17 -1.70 -1.98
CA CYS A 66 7.64 -1.73 -3.37
C CYS A 66 8.42 -3.01 -3.67
N GLU A 67 9.39 -3.36 -2.82
CA GLU A 67 10.21 -4.58 -2.98
C GLU A 67 9.35 -5.84 -2.89
N THR A 68 8.42 -5.86 -1.93
CA THR A 68 7.49 -6.98 -1.76
C THR A 68 6.61 -7.15 -3.00
N ALA A 69 6.07 -6.06 -3.54
CA ALA A 69 5.32 -6.12 -4.79
C ALA A 69 6.17 -6.63 -5.96
N TYR A 70 7.43 -6.23 -6.05
CA TYR A 70 8.35 -6.70 -7.10
C TYR A 70 8.61 -8.21 -7.00
N MET A 71 8.76 -8.74 -5.79
CA MET A 71 8.87 -10.18 -5.56
C MET A 71 7.60 -10.92 -5.99
N LEU A 72 6.42 -10.42 -5.57
CA LEU A 72 5.13 -11.04 -5.91
C LEU A 72 4.86 -11.03 -7.41
N SER A 73 5.21 -9.94 -8.10
CA SER A 73 4.95 -9.83 -9.55
C SER A 73 5.73 -10.84 -10.39
N GLN A 74 6.79 -11.46 -9.85
CA GLN A 74 7.54 -12.51 -10.55
C GLN A 74 6.68 -13.75 -10.84
N ASP A 75 5.66 -14.00 -10.02
CA ASP A 75 4.77 -15.16 -10.17
C ASP A 75 3.67 -14.95 -11.23
N TYR A 76 3.65 -13.80 -11.90
CA TYR A 76 2.58 -13.39 -12.84
C TYR A 76 2.99 -13.47 -14.32
N ASP A 77 4.06 -14.20 -14.67
CA ASP A 77 4.51 -14.41 -16.06
C ASP A 77 4.64 -13.10 -16.88
N GLY A 78 5.08 -12.03 -16.22
CA GLY A 78 5.24 -10.70 -16.84
C GLY A 78 3.95 -9.87 -16.97
N LYS A 79 2.79 -10.39 -16.57
CA LYS A 79 1.51 -9.65 -16.61
C LYS A 79 1.39 -8.56 -15.56
N VAL A 80 2.23 -8.56 -14.52
CA VAL A 80 2.28 -7.50 -13.52
C VAL A 80 3.66 -6.82 -13.58
N GLN A 81 3.66 -5.52 -13.82
CA GLN A 81 4.87 -4.69 -13.87
C GLN A 81 4.89 -3.70 -12.72
N VAL A 82 5.89 -3.78 -11.86
CA VAL A 82 6.03 -2.91 -10.68
C VAL A 82 6.96 -1.74 -10.99
N VAL A 83 6.46 -0.52 -10.85
CA VAL A 83 7.19 0.71 -11.19
C VAL A 83 7.59 1.47 -9.94
N ASN A 84 8.87 1.41 -9.59
CA ASN A 84 9.46 2.22 -8.53
C ASN A 84 9.73 3.66 -9.01
N ASN A 85 8.69 4.51 -9.08
CA ASN A 85 8.82 5.90 -9.52
C ASN A 85 9.51 6.81 -8.48
N GLN A 86 9.90 6.28 -7.31
CA GLN A 86 10.53 7.03 -6.20
C GLN A 86 9.71 8.24 -5.71
N ARG A 87 8.39 8.20 -5.85
CA ARG A 87 7.45 9.25 -5.41
C ARG A 87 6.56 8.79 -4.27
N ILE A 88 5.92 9.76 -3.61
CA ILE A 88 4.86 9.55 -2.61
C ILE A 88 3.84 10.70 -2.70
N SER A 89 2.62 10.46 -2.21
CA SER A 89 1.54 11.46 -2.13
C SER A 89 1.17 12.01 -3.51
N VAL A 90 0.81 13.28 -3.63
CA VAL A 90 0.28 13.94 -4.84
C VAL A 90 1.19 13.87 -6.08
N THR A 91 2.47 13.53 -5.88
CA THR A 91 3.46 13.37 -6.97
C THR A 91 3.51 11.95 -7.53
N MET A 92 2.77 11.01 -6.92
CA MET A 92 2.65 9.64 -7.38
C MET A 92 1.73 9.61 -8.61
N ARG A 93 2.36 9.50 -9.78
CA ARG A 93 1.74 9.49 -11.12
C ARG A 93 2.51 8.53 -12.01
#